data_AF-A0A3N2RQB2-F1
#
_entry.id   AF-A0A3N2RQB2-F1
#
_cell.length_a   1.000
_cell.length_b   1.000
_cell.length_c   1.000
_cell.angle_alpha   90.00
_cell.angle_beta   90.00
_cell.angle_gamma   90.00
#
_symmetry.space_group_name_H-M   'P 1'
#
loop_
_entity.id
_entity.type
_entity.pdbx_description
1 polymer ?
#
loop_
_entity_poly.entity_id
_entity_poly.type
_entity_poly.pdbx_seq_one_letter_code
_entity_poly.pdbx_strand_id
1 'polypeptide(L)'
;MDSVHHIWCPLSSQEYQDLPDGAETTLTDNLNDTWQKKQRKNKKPTAPLPQWSHDQIIAATDFSAWHFILNNDFAAPDSSQNRHYLWPVSTGRVFRTYNSVSSDEKKARSKIQSRVVEMRKYRNRLSHNEPIWVKAPNVRDAVTAIDTIRNKIRKIESLITIISPDKHLIMEKMGLFGQALRTCSVQELSIHNFTHPSCSLTRRQKRNLRGVISAAEKQNQSQVFEYASRIFSLHRVR
;
A
#
# COMPACT_ATOMS: atom_id res chain seq x y z
N MET A 1 -14.04 -13.81 7.83
CA MET A 1 -13.72 -12.60 7.06
C MET A 1 -12.32 -12.16 7.47
N ASP A 2 -11.29 -12.70 6.83
CA ASP A 2 -9.88 -12.41 7.13
C ASP A 2 -9.13 -12.26 5.79
N SER A 3 -9.23 -11.08 5.19
CA SER A 3 -8.68 -10.82 3.86
C SER A 3 -8.01 -9.44 3.79
N VAL A 4 -7.05 -9.15 4.68
CA VAL A 4 -6.11 -8.03 4.48
C VAL A 4 -4.70 -8.30 5.05
N HIS A 5 -4.50 -9.29 5.92
CA HIS A 5 -3.24 -9.47 6.66
C HIS A 5 -2.09 -10.23 5.95
N HIS A 6 -2.14 -10.45 4.64
CA HIS A 6 -1.08 -11.20 3.93
C HIS A 6 -0.35 -10.43 2.80
N ILE A 7 -0.55 -9.13 2.64
CA ILE A 7 0.08 -8.37 1.52
C ILE A 7 1.49 -7.83 1.88
N TRP A 8 1.90 -7.87 3.14
CA TRP A 8 3.19 -7.28 3.56
C TRP A 8 3.95 -8.19 4.52
N CYS A 9 4.62 -9.20 3.97
CA CYS A 9 5.62 -9.96 4.72
C CYS A 9 6.97 -9.18 4.73
N PRO A 10 7.62 -8.99 5.89
CA PRO A 10 8.97 -8.47 5.96
C PRO A 10 9.93 -9.66 5.84
N LEU A 11 10.48 -9.88 4.64
CA LEU A 11 11.66 -10.74 4.51
C LEU A 11 12.88 -9.84 4.32
N SER A 12 13.85 -10.10 5.20
CA SER A 12 15.13 -9.42 5.37
C SER A 12 15.93 -9.42 4.06
N SER A 13 16.69 -8.36 3.82
CA SER A 13 17.39 -8.05 2.57
C SER A 13 18.64 -8.92 2.29
N GLN A 14 18.74 -10.15 2.80
CA GLN A 14 19.96 -10.95 2.70
C GLN A 14 19.93 -12.06 1.63
N GLU A 15 18.80 -12.40 1.01
CA GLU A 15 18.70 -13.55 0.07
C GLU A 15 18.39 -13.13 -1.38
N TYR A 16 19.20 -12.24 -1.96
CA TYR A 16 19.10 -11.94 -3.40
C TYR A 16 20.47 -11.78 -4.03
N GLN A 17 21.22 -12.88 -4.09
CA GLN A 17 22.19 -13.11 -5.15
C GLN A 17 21.83 -14.45 -5.80
N ASP A 18 21.80 -14.46 -7.14
CA ASP A 18 21.62 -15.61 -8.03
C ASP A 18 20.20 -15.87 -8.56
N LEU A 19 19.91 -15.34 -9.76
CA LEU A 19 18.86 -15.81 -10.67
C LEU A 19 19.38 -15.70 -12.10
N PRO A 20 19.29 -16.79 -12.93
CA PRO A 20 18.00 -17.33 -13.38
C PRO A 20 17.93 -18.88 -13.42
N ASP A 21 17.00 -19.43 -12.63
CA ASP A 21 16.36 -20.77 -12.64
C ASP A 21 15.82 -21.07 -11.23
N GLY A 22 16.37 -20.39 -10.20
CA GLY A 22 15.91 -20.49 -8.81
C GLY A 22 14.67 -19.66 -8.44
N ALA A 23 14.12 -18.82 -9.33
CA ALA A 23 13.12 -17.81 -8.94
C ALA A 23 11.78 -18.43 -8.56
N GLU A 24 11.31 -19.37 -9.37
CA GLU A 24 10.07 -20.09 -9.12
C GLU A 24 10.20 -20.97 -7.88
N THR A 25 11.36 -21.61 -7.68
CA THR A 25 11.68 -22.40 -6.49
C THR A 25 11.67 -21.52 -5.24
N THR A 26 12.37 -20.38 -5.24
CA THR A 26 12.39 -19.44 -4.09
C THR A 26 11.01 -18.87 -3.76
N LEU A 27 10.19 -18.55 -4.76
CA LEU A 27 8.82 -18.07 -4.54
C LEU A 27 7.91 -19.18 -3.99
N THR A 28 8.05 -20.39 -4.51
CA THR A 28 7.34 -21.58 -4.04
C THR A 28 7.74 -21.94 -2.62
N ASP A 29 9.02 -21.84 -2.27
CA ASP A 29 9.55 -22.06 -0.92
C ASP A 29 9.03 -21.00 0.05
N ASN A 30 9.01 -19.73 -0.35
CA ASN A 30 8.40 -18.66 0.46
C ASN A 30 6.90 -18.89 0.71
N LEU A 31 6.16 -19.35 -0.31
CA LEU A 31 4.76 -19.71 -0.18
C LEU A 31 4.56 -20.91 0.75
N ASN A 32 5.40 -21.94 0.63
CA ASN A 32 5.41 -23.10 1.51
C ASN A 32 5.69 -22.70 2.96
N ASP A 33 6.70 -21.87 3.20
CA ASP A 33 7.07 -21.37 4.52
C ASP A 33 5.97 -20.53 5.18
N THR A 34 5.36 -19.61 4.43
CA THR A 34 4.25 -18.80 4.94
C THR A 34 3.03 -19.65 5.25
N TRP A 35 2.74 -20.67 4.42
CA TRP A 35 1.67 -21.63 4.67
C TRP A 35 1.95 -22.48 5.93
N GLN A 36 3.16 -23.01 6.08
CA GLN A 36 3.54 -23.82 7.24
C GLN A 36 3.46 -23.01 8.53
N LYS A 37 3.96 -21.78 8.54
CA LYS A 37 3.83 -20.86 9.69
C LYS A 37 2.36 -20.64 10.07
N LYS A 38 1.47 -20.52 9.07
CA LYS A 38 0.01 -20.39 9.30
C LYS A 38 -0.62 -21.65 9.86
N GLN A 39 -0.25 -22.85 9.38
CA GLN A 39 -0.75 -24.12 9.95
C GLN A 39 -0.28 -24.33 11.39
N ARG A 40 0.99 -24.02 11.68
CA ARG A 40 1.54 -24.06 13.06
C ARG A 40 0.77 -23.14 13.99
N LYS A 41 0.49 -21.89 13.56
CA LYS A 41 -0.33 -20.93 14.33
C LYS A 41 -1.75 -21.45 14.58
N ASN A 42 -2.32 -22.16 13.62
CA ASN A 42 -3.67 -22.71 13.70
C ASN A 42 -3.74 -24.10 14.34
N LYS A 43 -2.62 -24.65 14.85
CA LYS A 43 -2.50 -26.01 15.40
C LYS A 43 -3.07 -27.10 14.48
N LYS A 44 -2.96 -26.90 13.16
CA LYS A 44 -3.43 -27.86 12.15
C LYS A 44 -2.29 -28.78 11.68
N PRO A 45 -2.58 -30.01 11.24
CA PRO A 45 -1.58 -30.90 10.66
C PRO A 45 -0.91 -30.27 9.43
N THR A 46 0.41 -30.43 9.32
CA THR A 46 1.26 -29.73 8.34
C THR A 46 1.35 -30.41 6.97
N ALA A 47 0.53 -31.42 6.68
CA ALA A 47 0.65 -32.21 5.45
C ALA A 47 -0.70 -32.48 4.77
N PRO A 48 -0.75 -32.50 3.42
CA PRO A 48 0.31 -32.17 2.45
C PRO A 48 0.39 -30.66 2.12
N LEU A 49 1.53 -30.22 1.56
CA LEU A 49 1.68 -28.86 1.02
C LEU A 49 0.66 -28.60 -0.10
N PRO A 50 0.07 -27.41 -0.18
CA PRO A 50 -0.83 -27.07 -1.28
C PRO A 50 -0.05 -26.94 -2.59
N GLN A 51 -0.66 -27.35 -3.69
CA GLN A 51 -0.17 -27.01 -5.02
C GLN A 51 -0.52 -25.56 -5.32
N TRP A 52 0.49 -24.73 -5.58
CA TRP A 52 0.31 -23.32 -5.90
C TRP A 52 -0.04 -23.15 -7.38
N SER A 53 -1.06 -22.34 -7.67
CA SER A 53 -1.33 -21.94 -9.05
C SER A 53 -0.29 -20.94 -9.54
N HIS A 54 -0.14 -20.82 -10.86
CA HIS A 54 0.75 -19.83 -11.47
C HIS A 54 0.45 -18.40 -10.98
N ASP A 55 -0.83 -18.05 -10.85
CA ASP A 55 -1.26 -16.75 -10.31
C ASP A 55 -0.83 -16.55 -8.85
N GLN A 56 -0.82 -17.61 -8.03
CA GLN A 56 -0.37 -17.54 -6.64
C GLN A 56 1.14 -17.34 -6.55
N ILE A 57 1.91 -18.01 -7.43
CA ILE A 57 3.37 -17.84 -7.54
C ILE A 57 3.70 -16.41 -7.99
N ILE A 58 2.99 -15.89 -9.01
CA ILE A 58 3.14 -14.49 -9.44
C ILE A 58 2.73 -13.53 -8.33
N ALA A 59 1.64 -13.79 -7.60
CA ALA A 59 1.19 -12.92 -6.51
C ALA A 59 2.18 -12.91 -5.31
N ALA A 60 2.99 -13.96 -5.17
CA ALA A 60 4.07 -14.02 -4.19
C ALA A 60 5.29 -13.18 -4.58
N THR A 61 5.37 -12.72 -5.83
CA THR A 61 6.47 -11.88 -6.28
C THR A 61 6.52 -10.57 -5.51
N ASP A 62 7.73 -10.16 -5.14
CA ASP A 62 7.95 -8.94 -4.38
C ASP A 62 8.03 -7.70 -5.31
N PHE A 63 8.19 -6.52 -4.72
CA PHE A 63 8.41 -5.30 -5.48
C PHE A 63 9.67 -5.34 -6.37
N SER A 64 10.62 -6.24 -6.11
CA SER A 64 11.84 -6.36 -6.92
C SER A 64 11.55 -7.03 -8.26
N ALA A 65 10.69 -8.05 -8.30
CA ALA A 65 10.24 -8.68 -9.53
C ALA A 65 9.63 -7.64 -10.50
N TRP A 66 8.76 -6.76 -9.99
CA TRP A 66 8.18 -5.66 -10.77
C TRP A 66 9.22 -4.65 -11.26
N HIS A 67 10.26 -4.38 -10.48
CA HIS A 67 11.37 -3.54 -10.93
C HIS A 67 12.14 -4.19 -12.09
N PHE A 68 12.44 -5.49 -12.00
CA PHE A 68 13.22 -6.21 -13.00
C PHE A 68 12.44 -6.48 -14.29
N ILE A 69 11.19 -6.89 -14.18
CA ILE A 69 10.37 -7.21 -15.35
C ILE A 69 10.11 -5.98 -16.23
N LEU A 70 10.19 -4.78 -15.66
CA LEU A 70 10.06 -3.51 -16.40
C LEU A 70 11.36 -3.06 -17.09
N ASN A 71 12.46 -3.81 -16.99
CA ASN A 71 13.71 -3.52 -17.69
C ASN A 71 13.55 -3.56 -19.21
N ASN A 72 14.51 -2.95 -19.92
CA ASN A 72 14.54 -2.93 -21.38
C ASN A 72 14.78 -4.31 -22.00
N ASP A 73 15.34 -5.27 -21.25
CA ASP A 73 15.61 -6.62 -21.75
C ASP A 73 14.30 -7.37 -22.10
N PHE A 74 13.19 -7.00 -21.47
CA PHE A 74 11.85 -7.54 -21.74
C PHE A 74 11.04 -6.69 -22.72
N ALA A 75 11.64 -5.63 -23.29
CA ALA A 75 10.99 -4.71 -24.20
C ALA A 75 11.51 -4.87 -25.62
N ALA A 76 10.61 -4.77 -26.59
CA ALA A 76 10.98 -4.84 -27.99
C ALA A 76 11.96 -3.71 -28.36
N PRO A 77 13.04 -4.01 -29.10
CA PRO A 77 13.99 -2.98 -29.56
C PRO A 77 13.34 -2.04 -30.58
N ASP A 78 12.41 -2.55 -31.38
CA ASP A 78 11.66 -1.83 -32.40
C ASP A 78 10.24 -2.40 -32.57
N SER A 79 9.40 -1.65 -33.30
CA SER A 79 7.98 -1.97 -33.47
C SER A 79 7.69 -3.27 -34.20
N SER A 80 8.61 -3.76 -35.05
CA SER A 80 8.42 -5.01 -35.80
C SER A 80 8.49 -6.24 -34.89
N GLN A 81 9.24 -6.14 -33.78
CA GLN A 81 9.43 -7.24 -32.83
C GLN A 81 8.43 -7.23 -31.67
N ASN A 82 7.53 -6.24 -31.60
CA ASN A 82 6.59 -6.06 -30.49
C ASN A 82 5.91 -7.37 -30.04
N ARG A 83 5.49 -8.22 -30.98
CA ARG A 83 4.77 -9.47 -30.68
C ARG A 83 5.58 -10.52 -29.92
N HIS A 84 6.91 -10.42 -29.94
CA HIS A 84 7.83 -11.38 -29.33
C HIS A 84 8.32 -10.97 -27.94
N TYR A 85 7.96 -9.77 -27.49
CA TYR A 85 8.39 -9.22 -26.21
C TYR A 85 7.22 -8.98 -25.28
N LEU A 86 7.50 -8.99 -23.98
CA LEU A 86 6.50 -8.71 -22.96
C LEU A 86 5.98 -7.27 -23.10
N TRP A 87 6.89 -6.32 -23.34
CA TRP A 87 6.55 -4.93 -23.61
C TRP A 87 6.74 -4.64 -25.10
N PRO A 88 5.72 -4.12 -25.80
CA PRO A 88 4.52 -3.46 -25.26
C PRO A 88 3.27 -4.34 -25.10
N VAL A 89 3.32 -5.64 -25.45
CA VAL A 89 2.15 -6.54 -25.54
C VAL A 89 1.30 -6.55 -24.26
N SER A 90 1.96 -6.46 -23.11
CA SER A 90 1.29 -6.47 -21.79
C SER A 90 1.07 -5.09 -21.19
N THR A 91 1.62 -4.00 -21.76
CA THR A 91 1.62 -2.67 -21.12
C THR A 91 0.20 -2.19 -20.83
N GLY A 92 -0.69 -2.21 -21.83
CA GLY A 92 -2.08 -1.78 -21.64
C GLY A 92 -2.92 -2.70 -20.73
N ARG A 93 -2.51 -3.96 -20.57
CA ARG A 93 -3.18 -4.93 -19.69
C ARG A 93 -2.79 -4.74 -18.22
N VAL A 94 -1.51 -4.50 -17.98
CA VAL A 94 -0.92 -4.34 -16.64
C VAL A 94 -1.08 -2.91 -16.13
N PHE A 95 -0.87 -1.91 -16.99
CA PHE A 95 -0.93 -0.49 -16.68
C PHE A 95 -2.03 0.17 -17.51
N ARG A 96 -3.29 -0.06 -17.11
CA ARG A 96 -4.49 0.35 -17.86
C ARG A 96 -4.50 1.83 -18.24
N THR A 97 -3.89 2.70 -17.44
CA THR A 97 -3.83 4.14 -17.68
C THR A 97 -2.40 4.65 -17.85
N TYR A 98 -1.48 3.84 -18.41
CA TYR A 98 -0.08 4.26 -18.64
C TYR A 98 0.05 5.55 -19.47
N ASN A 99 -0.90 5.82 -20.36
CA ASN A 99 -0.98 7.05 -21.16
C ASN A 99 -1.05 8.33 -20.30
N SER A 100 -1.55 8.25 -19.06
CA SER A 100 -1.51 9.37 -18.11
C SER A 100 -0.09 9.76 -17.68
N VAL A 101 0.88 8.86 -17.85
CA VAL A 101 2.30 9.06 -17.54
C VAL A 101 3.08 9.56 -18.77
N SER A 102 2.78 8.98 -19.93
CA SER A 102 3.35 9.31 -21.24
C SER A 102 2.56 8.59 -22.34
N SER A 103 2.32 9.23 -23.47
CA SER A 103 1.78 8.59 -24.67
C SER A 103 2.75 7.59 -25.32
N ASP A 104 4.05 7.83 -25.17
CA ASP A 104 5.11 6.92 -25.55
C ASP A 104 5.27 5.82 -24.49
N GLU A 105 5.05 4.57 -24.89
CA GLU A 105 5.11 3.37 -24.05
C GLU A 105 6.46 3.21 -23.37
N LYS A 106 7.56 3.41 -24.10
CA LYS A 106 8.92 3.21 -23.57
C LYS A 106 9.19 4.20 -22.45
N LYS A 107 8.83 5.47 -22.68
CA LYS A 107 8.92 6.52 -21.66
C LYS A 107 7.98 6.28 -20.48
N ALA A 108 6.76 5.80 -20.73
CA ALA A 108 5.80 5.46 -19.69
C ALA A 108 6.36 4.35 -18.80
N ARG A 109 6.84 3.25 -19.40
CA ARG A 109 7.44 2.11 -18.70
C ARG A 109 8.63 2.53 -17.85
N SER A 110 9.58 3.29 -18.39
CA SER A 110 10.73 3.78 -17.61
C SER A 110 10.31 4.64 -16.41
N LYS A 111 9.31 5.52 -16.58
CA LYS A 111 8.77 6.34 -15.48
C LYS A 111 8.05 5.48 -14.43
N ILE A 112 7.26 4.49 -14.85
CA ILE A 112 6.56 3.56 -13.96
C ILE A 112 7.58 2.73 -13.19
N GLN A 113 8.62 2.21 -13.85
CA GLN A 113 9.71 1.48 -13.22
C GLN A 113 10.41 2.32 -12.15
N SER A 114 10.73 3.57 -12.46
CA SER A 114 11.32 4.50 -11.48
C SER A 114 10.42 4.69 -10.24
N ARG A 115 9.10 4.80 -10.44
CA ARG A 115 8.11 4.87 -9.34
C ARG A 115 8.09 3.59 -8.51
N VAL A 116 8.09 2.41 -9.15
CA VAL A 116 8.13 1.11 -8.46
C VAL A 116 9.39 0.98 -7.59
N VAL A 117 10.56 1.35 -8.13
CA VAL A 117 11.83 1.36 -7.38
C VAL A 117 11.77 2.33 -6.19
N GLU A 118 11.24 3.53 -6.41
CA GLU A 118 11.04 4.51 -5.35
C GLU A 118 10.16 3.96 -4.22
N MET A 119 9.06 3.29 -4.55
CA MET A 119 8.13 2.69 -3.58
C MET A 119 8.76 1.50 -2.85
N ARG A 120 9.51 0.64 -3.55
CA ARG A 120 10.27 -0.46 -2.94
C ARG A 120 11.24 0.05 -1.88
N LYS A 121 12.07 1.02 -2.23
CA LYS A 121 13.03 1.63 -1.29
C LYS A 121 12.33 2.26 -0.10
N TYR A 122 11.21 2.95 -0.34
CA TYR A 122 10.42 3.57 0.72
C TYR A 122 9.84 2.53 1.69
N ARG A 123 9.26 1.45 1.17
CA ARG A 123 8.73 0.35 1.98
C ARG A 123 9.82 -0.35 2.79
N ASN A 124 11.00 -0.59 2.21
CA ASN A 124 12.10 -1.23 2.92
C ASN A 124 12.53 -0.43 4.16
N ARG A 125 12.60 0.91 4.04
CA ARG A 125 12.89 1.79 5.18
C ARG A 125 11.83 1.69 6.27
N LEU A 126 10.55 1.66 5.86
CA LEU A 126 9.43 1.47 6.79
C LEU A 126 9.53 0.13 7.54
N SER A 127 9.89 -0.97 6.86
CA SER A 127 10.07 -2.28 7.51
C SER A 127 11.29 -2.35 8.44
N HIS A 128 12.28 -1.49 8.25
CA HIS A 128 13.43 -1.35 9.13
C HIS A 128 13.21 -0.32 10.26
N ASN A 129 11.99 0.20 10.41
CA ASN A 129 11.65 1.25 11.37
C ASN A 129 12.51 2.52 11.21
N GLU A 130 13.04 2.77 10.00
CA GLU A 130 13.73 4.01 9.72
C GLU A 130 12.73 5.16 9.62
N PRO A 131 13.07 6.37 10.11
CA PRO A 131 12.21 7.52 9.93
C PRO A 131 12.11 7.88 8.45
N ILE A 132 10.93 7.66 7.87
CA ILE A 132 10.70 7.69 6.42
C ILE A 132 10.94 9.06 5.77
N TRP A 133 10.91 10.15 6.55
CA TRP A 133 11.18 11.53 6.10
C TRP A 133 12.67 11.90 6.04
N VAL A 134 13.57 11.19 6.73
CA VAL A 134 14.97 11.63 6.95
C VAL A 134 15.81 11.78 5.68
N LYS A 135 15.54 10.99 4.64
CA LYS A 135 16.29 11.05 3.37
C LYS A 135 15.78 12.11 2.39
N ALA A 136 14.76 12.89 2.75
CA ALA A 136 14.24 13.93 1.87
C ALA A 136 15.09 15.21 1.99
N PRO A 137 15.46 15.84 0.86
CA PRO A 137 16.16 17.11 0.89
C PRO A 137 15.21 18.16 1.48
N ASN A 138 15.67 18.89 2.51
CA ASN A 138 14.98 20.04 3.11
C ASN A 138 13.92 19.76 4.20
N VAL A 139 14.03 18.66 4.94
CA VAL A 139 13.21 18.50 6.17
C VAL A 139 13.82 19.33 7.30
N ARG A 140 13.07 20.31 7.81
CA ARG A 140 13.52 21.22 8.88
C ARG A 140 12.56 21.26 10.07
N ASP A 141 11.32 20.85 9.88
CA ASP A 141 10.26 20.92 10.87
C ASP A 141 9.21 19.81 10.64
N ALA A 142 8.20 19.75 11.51
CA ALA A 142 7.13 18.77 11.40
C ALA A 142 6.30 18.94 10.11
N VAL A 143 6.11 20.16 9.63
CA VAL A 143 5.34 20.47 8.41
C VAL A 143 6.03 19.84 7.20
N THR A 144 7.29 20.20 6.99
CA THR A 144 8.11 19.68 5.89
C THR A 144 8.27 18.17 5.96
N ALA A 145 8.46 17.59 7.15
CA ALA A 145 8.51 16.14 7.34
C ALA A 145 7.20 15.46 6.91
N ILE A 146 6.06 15.97 7.37
CA ILE A 146 4.73 15.45 7.02
C ILE A 146 4.45 15.59 5.53
N ASP A 147 4.85 16.69 4.90
CA ASP A 147 4.69 16.89 3.46
C ASP A 147 5.45 15.84 2.65
N THR A 148 6.62 15.39 3.10
CA THR A 148 7.33 14.29 2.44
C THR A 148 6.51 13.01 2.44
N ILE A 149 5.83 12.69 3.55
CA ILE A 149 4.98 11.51 3.69
C ILE A 149 3.74 11.64 2.81
N ARG A 150 3.07 12.79 2.85
CA ARG A 150 1.91 13.10 2.01
C ARG A 150 2.22 12.96 0.52
N ASN A 151 3.39 13.45 0.09
CA ASN A 151 3.84 13.30 -1.29
C ASN A 151 4.07 11.83 -1.67
N LYS A 152 4.57 10.99 -0.75
CA LYS A 152 4.72 9.55 -0.98
C LYS A 152 3.37 8.85 -1.08
N ILE A 153 2.39 9.19 -0.22
CA ILE A 153 1.01 8.68 -0.31
C ILE A 153 0.41 8.97 -1.69
N ARG A 154 0.52 10.21 -2.18
CA ARG A 154 0.03 10.58 -3.52
C ARG A 154 0.74 9.82 -4.65
N LYS A 155 2.03 9.54 -4.51
CA LYS A 155 2.77 8.72 -5.50
C LYS A 155 2.29 7.26 -5.50
N ILE A 156 1.97 6.70 -4.34
CA ILE A 156 1.38 5.36 -4.20
C ILE A 156 0.00 5.33 -4.85
N GLU A 157 -0.85 6.31 -4.54
CA GLU A 157 -2.18 6.47 -5.13
C GLU A 157 -2.12 6.55 -6.66
N SER A 158 -1.20 7.38 -7.19
CA SER A 158 -0.95 7.50 -8.63
C SER A 158 -0.53 6.16 -9.25
N LEU A 159 0.36 5.39 -8.59
CA LEU A 159 0.78 4.07 -9.09
C LEU A 159 -0.38 3.06 -9.10
N ILE A 160 -1.22 3.05 -8.06
CA ILE A 160 -2.41 2.20 -8.00
C ILE A 160 -3.39 2.56 -9.12
N THR A 161 -3.58 3.86 -9.40
CA THR A 161 -4.43 4.34 -10.49
C THR A 161 -3.92 3.88 -11.86
N ILE A 162 -2.60 3.89 -12.05
CA ILE A 162 -1.95 3.42 -13.29
C ILE A 162 -2.21 1.93 -13.53
N ILE A 163 -2.12 1.13 -12.47
CA ILE A 163 -2.30 -0.34 -12.52
C ILE A 163 -3.78 -0.70 -12.66
N SER A 164 -4.63 -0.14 -11.79
CA SER A 164 -6.05 -0.50 -11.69
C SER A 164 -6.90 0.68 -11.22
N PRO A 165 -7.51 1.42 -12.18
CA PRO A 165 -8.47 2.49 -11.87
C PRO A 165 -9.66 2.01 -11.03
N ASP A 166 -10.16 0.80 -11.27
CA ASP A 166 -11.30 0.24 -10.52
C ASP A 166 -10.95 0.06 -9.04
N LYS A 167 -9.74 -0.42 -8.73
CA LYS A 167 -9.27 -0.56 -7.34
C LYS A 167 -9.03 0.80 -6.70
N HIS A 168 -8.50 1.77 -7.45
CA HIS A 168 -8.37 3.16 -6.98
C HIS A 168 -9.75 3.73 -6.62
N LEU A 169 -10.75 3.58 -7.49
CA LEU A 169 -12.13 4.04 -7.24
C LEU A 169 -12.73 3.41 -5.97
N ILE A 170 -12.51 2.11 -5.75
CA ILE A 170 -12.96 1.44 -4.51
C ILE A 170 -12.24 2.04 -3.29
N MET A 171 -10.92 2.21 -3.35
CA MET A 171 -10.14 2.80 -2.26
C MET A 171 -10.55 4.25 -1.95
N GLU A 172 -10.88 5.02 -2.98
CA GLU A 172 -11.40 6.39 -2.86
C GLU A 172 -12.78 6.39 -2.19
N LYS A 173 -13.71 5.53 -2.64
CA LYS A 173 -15.03 5.37 -2.00
C LYS A 173 -14.94 4.95 -0.53
N MET A 174 -13.95 4.13 -0.19
CA MET A 174 -13.68 3.75 1.20
C MET A 174 -12.95 4.84 2.00
N GLY A 175 -12.60 5.97 1.38
CA GLY A 175 -11.92 7.09 2.03
C GLY A 175 -10.47 6.81 2.42
N LEU A 176 -9.83 5.76 1.87
CA LEU A 176 -8.52 5.28 2.31
C LEU A 176 -7.44 6.38 2.23
N PHE A 177 -7.30 7.01 1.06
CA PHE A 177 -6.30 8.06 0.85
C PHE A 177 -6.65 9.34 1.60
N GLY A 178 -7.94 9.69 1.68
CA GLY A 178 -8.43 10.82 2.46
C GLY A 178 -8.10 10.68 3.95
N GLN A 179 -8.33 9.49 4.52
CA GLN A 179 -7.99 9.18 5.91
C GLN A 179 -6.47 9.19 6.13
N ALA A 180 -5.69 8.58 5.23
CA ALA A 180 -4.23 8.58 5.33
C ALA A 180 -3.66 10.00 5.31
N LEU A 181 -4.15 10.86 4.40
CA LEU A 181 -3.74 12.26 4.32
C LEU A 181 -4.25 13.08 5.53
N ARG A 182 -5.42 12.79 6.08
CA ARG A 182 -5.92 13.44 7.30
C ARG A 182 -5.02 13.12 8.51
N THR A 183 -4.69 11.83 8.68
CA THR A 183 -3.80 11.36 9.75
C THR A 183 -2.37 11.91 9.57
N CYS A 184 -1.89 12.02 8.34
CA CYS A 184 -0.63 12.71 8.03
C CYS A 184 -0.84 14.23 7.95
N SER A 185 -1.16 14.85 9.07
CA SER A 185 -1.32 16.31 9.22
C SER A 185 -0.70 16.80 10.53
N VAL A 186 -0.32 18.07 10.58
CA VAL A 186 0.22 18.70 11.81
C VAL A 186 -0.84 18.78 12.91
N GLN A 187 -2.12 18.89 12.53
CA GLN A 187 -3.24 18.85 13.45
C GLN A 187 -3.32 17.49 14.15
N GLU A 188 -3.28 16.38 13.40
CA GLU A 188 -3.29 15.05 14.01
C GLU A 188 -2.04 14.82 14.87
N LEU A 189 -0.87 15.27 14.40
CA LEU A 189 0.37 15.23 15.20
C LEU A 189 0.20 15.95 16.54
N SER A 190 -0.43 17.13 16.57
CA SER A 190 -0.67 17.88 17.81
C SER A 190 -1.65 17.17 18.75
N ILE A 191 -2.62 16.40 18.23
CA ILE A 191 -3.52 15.57 19.05
C ILE A 191 -2.71 14.43 19.72
N HIS A 192 -1.81 13.80 18.98
CA HIS A 192 -0.94 12.74 19.50
C HIS A 192 0.11 13.28 20.48
N ASN A 193 0.61 14.50 20.28
CA ASN A 193 1.57 15.17 21.15
C ASN A 193 0.92 15.94 22.32
N PHE A 194 -0.40 15.83 22.51
CA PHE A 194 -1.14 16.50 23.59
C PHE A 194 -1.08 18.03 23.58
N THR A 195 -0.73 18.63 22.43
CA THR A 195 -0.68 20.08 22.27
C THR A 195 -1.94 20.64 21.62
N HIS A 196 -2.79 19.81 21.03
CA HIS A 196 -4.07 20.26 20.48
C HIS A 196 -5.10 20.52 21.60
N PRO A 197 -5.67 21.73 21.69
CA PRO A 197 -6.71 22.02 22.67
C PRO A 197 -7.99 21.24 22.36
N SER A 198 -8.67 20.74 23.40
CA SER A 198 -9.99 20.14 23.23
C SER A 198 -11.03 21.23 22.92
N CYS A 199 -11.92 20.97 21.96
CA CYS A 199 -13.03 21.87 21.69
C CYS A 199 -14.06 21.78 22.83
N SER A 200 -14.40 22.91 23.44
CA SER A 200 -15.41 22.98 24.48
C SER A 200 -16.82 22.90 23.88
N LEU A 201 -17.54 21.82 24.19
CA LEU A 201 -18.94 21.66 23.79
C LEU A 201 -19.88 22.39 24.75
N THR A 202 -20.91 23.03 24.21
CA THR A 202 -22.00 23.63 25.00
C THR A 202 -22.78 22.55 25.76
N ARG A 203 -23.51 22.94 26.82
CA ARG A 203 -24.38 22.01 27.57
C ARG A 203 -25.38 21.29 26.66
N ARG A 204 -25.96 21.99 25.68
CA ARG A 204 -26.90 21.39 24.70
C ARG A 204 -26.23 20.34 23.83
N GLN A 205 -25.05 20.62 23.28
CA GLN A 205 -24.29 19.66 22.48
C GLN A 205 -23.88 18.42 23.28
N LYS A 206 -23.39 18.62 24.52
CA LYS A 206 -23.07 17.49 25.42
C LYS A 206 -24.29 16.59 25.69
N ARG A 207 -25.47 17.20 25.90
CA ARG A 207 -26.71 16.45 26.11
C ARG A 207 -27.09 15.64 24.87
N ASN A 208 -27.00 16.25 23.69
CA ASN A 208 -27.33 15.59 22.42
C ASN A 208 -26.38 14.44 22.09
N LEU A 209 -25.08 14.58 22.41
CA LEU A 209 -24.07 13.56 22.11
C LEU A 209 -23.97 12.46 23.18
N ARG A 210 -24.56 12.65 24.37
CA ARG A 210 -24.43 11.73 25.52
C ARG A 210 -24.77 10.29 25.17
N GLY A 211 -25.86 10.07 24.43
CA GLY A 211 -26.29 8.73 24.03
C GLY A 211 -25.27 8.05 23.12
N VAL A 212 -24.81 8.76 22.09
CA VAL A 212 -23.83 8.25 21.12
C VAL A 212 -22.48 7.98 21.79
N ILE A 213 -22.00 8.89 22.66
CA ILE A 213 -20.75 8.70 23.41
C ILE A 213 -20.86 7.49 24.35
N SER A 214 -21.95 7.39 25.12
CA SER A 214 -22.13 6.27 26.05
C SER A 214 -22.22 4.92 25.33
N ALA A 215 -22.86 4.88 24.15
CA ALA A 215 -22.89 3.68 23.32
C ALA A 215 -21.48 3.30 22.83
N ALA A 216 -20.69 4.27 22.35
CA ALA A 216 -19.31 4.06 21.92
C ALA A 216 -18.43 3.50 23.06
N GLU A 217 -18.56 4.06 24.26
CA GLU A 217 -17.76 3.67 25.44
C GLU A 217 -18.13 2.28 25.96
N LYS A 218 -19.43 1.99 26.14
CA LYS A 218 -19.88 0.72 26.70
C LYS A 218 -19.53 -0.47 25.79
N GLN A 219 -19.59 -0.27 24.49
CA GLN A 219 -19.36 -1.32 23.50
C GLN A 219 -17.91 -1.39 23.03
N ASN A 220 -17.08 -0.39 23.39
CA ASN A 220 -15.72 -0.21 22.88
C ASN A 220 -15.65 -0.30 21.34
N GLN A 221 -16.62 0.32 20.67
CA GLN A 221 -16.81 0.27 19.22
C GLN A 221 -17.03 1.67 18.65
N SER A 222 -16.64 1.86 17.39
CA SER A 222 -16.91 3.11 16.68
C SER A 222 -18.40 3.23 16.38
N GLN A 223 -19.02 4.33 16.82
CA GLN A 223 -20.39 4.67 16.47
C GLN A 223 -20.39 5.40 15.14
N VAL A 224 -21.04 4.81 14.15
CA VAL A 224 -21.12 5.34 12.79
C VAL A 224 -22.48 5.98 12.57
N PHE A 225 -22.53 7.17 12.01
CA PHE A 225 -23.76 7.88 11.73
C PHE A 225 -23.63 8.70 10.44
N GLU A 226 -24.74 8.86 9.73
CA GLU A 226 -24.81 9.67 8.52
C GLU A 226 -25.30 11.09 8.83
N TYR A 227 -24.66 12.08 8.23
CA TYR A 227 -25.10 13.47 8.29
C TYR A 227 -24.79 14.16 6.96
N ALA A 228 -25.81 14.77 6.35
CA ALA A 228 -25.70 15.42 5.03
C ALA A 228 -25.01 14.54 3.97
N SER A 229 -25.45 13.28 3.86
CA SER A 229 -24.92 12.28 2.93
C SER A 229 -23.44 11.95 3.12
N ARG A 230 -22.90 12.18 4.33
CA ARG A 230 -21.54 11.83 4.71
C ARG A 230 -21.57 10.95 5.95
N ILE A 231 -20.73 9.92 5.94
CA ILE A 231 -20.59 9.00 7.06
C ILE A 231 -19.53 9.54 8.00
N PHE A 232 -19.90 9.67 9.27
CA PHE A 232 -19.00 10.04 10.36
C PHE A 232 -18.86 8.87 11.33
N SER A 233 -17.69 8.74 11.94
CA SER A 233 -17.43 7.76 13.00
C SER A 233 -16.97 8.48 14.26
N LEU A 234 -17.62 8.21 15.38
CA LEU A 234 -17.18 8.63 16.70
C LEU A 234 -16.62 7.43 17.46
N HIS A 235 -15.39 7.55 17.95
CA HIS A 235 -14.79 6.57 18.84
C HIS A 235 -14.03 7.29 19.95
N ARG A 236 -13.87 6.62 21.09
CA ARG A 236 -13.03 7.12 22.17
C ARG A 236 -11.57 7.04 21.71
N VAL A 237 -10.90 8.19 21.64
CA VAL A 237 -9.49 8.26 21.25
C VAL A 237 -8.58 7.80 22.40
N ARG A 238 -8.96 8.08 23.65
CA ARG A 238 -8.29 7.66 24.89
C ARG A 238 -9.33 7.42 25.98
#